data_AF-A0A382HAJ0-F1
#
_entry.id   AF-A0A382HAJ0-F1
#
_cell.length_a   1.000
_cell.length_b   1.000
_cell.length_c   1.000
_cell.angle_alpha   90.00
_cell.angle_beta   90.00
_cell.angle_gamma   90.00
#
_symmetry.space_group_name_H-M   'P 1'
#
loop_
_entity.id
_entity.type
_entity.pdbx_description
1 polymer ?
#
loop_
_entity_poly.entity_id
_entity_poly.type
_entity_poly.pdbx_seq_one_letter_code
_entity_poly.pdbx_strand_id
1 'polypeptide(L)'
;MPTKKFDPHDPFDIVVTPVPLEEGRDGLGDMAKTIIQEYLTIGWSDKAIYQMFKKPKYAGPYSIYRQRGEQYVQRLIREEEDKYRFRVRNLVRKEI
;
A
#
# COMPACT_ATOMS: atom_id res chain seq x y z
N MET A 1 -0.50 17.86 -17.44
CA MET A 1 0.88 17.36 -17.22
C MET A 1 1.67 18.48 -16.55
N PRO A 2 2.47 18.23 -15.51
CA PRO A 2 3.32 19.27 -14.94
C PRO A 2 4.31 19.74 -16.01
N THR A 3 4.42 21.05 -16.24
CA THR A 3 5.33 21.67 -17.22
C THR A 3 6.71 21.98 -16.64
N LYS A 4 6.95 21.60 -15.38
CA LYS A 4 8.23 21.81 -14.69
C LYS A 4 9.31 21.01 -15.41
N LYS A 5 10.36 21.69 -15.85
CA LYS A 5 11.57 21.04 -16.37
C LYS A 5 12.29 20.39 -15.19
N PHE A 6 12.85 19.20 -15.41
CA PHE A 6 13.73 18.56 -14.44
C PHE A 6 14.88 19.51 -14.09
N ASP A 7 15.09 19.75 -12.80
CA ASP A 7 16.17 20.56 -12.26
C ASP A 7 16.88 19.72 -11.18
N PRO A 8 18.13 19.29 -11.39
CA PRO A 8 18.86 18.46 -10.43
C PRO A 8 19.15 19.18 -9.10
N HIS A 9 18.87 20.49 -9.01
CA HIS A 9 19.02 21.29 -7.81
C HIS A 9 17.67 21.80 -7.27
N ASP A 10 16.56 21.19 -7.68
CA ASP A 10 15.23 21.55 -7.21
C ASP A 10 15.12 21.37 -5.68
N PRO A 11 14.98 22.46 -4.89
CA PRO A 11 14.87 22.33 -3.43
C PRO A 11 13.55 21.68 -3.00
N PHE A 12 12.60 21.51 -3.92
CA PHE A 12 11.30 20.87 -3.68
C PHE A 12 11.21 19.44 -4.22
N ASP A 13 12.31 18.88 -4.74
CA ASP A 13 12.34 17.46 -5.11
C ASP A 13 12.16 16.58 -3.87
N ILE A 14 11.40 15.49 -4.03
CA ILE A 14 11.16 14.56 -2.93
C ILE A 14 12.45 13.76 -2.68
N VAL A 15 13.10 14.05 -1.55
CA VAL A 15 14.22 13.27 -1.03
C VAL A 15 13.70 12.33 0.06
N VAL A 16 13.92 11.02 -0.13
CA VAL A 16 13.52 10.00 0.86
C VAL A 16 14.73 9.66 1.74
N THR A 17 14.62 9.92 3.04
CA THR A 17 15.60 9.45 4.04
C THR A 17 15.04 8.22 4.75
N PRO A 18 15.64 7.03 4.56
CA PRO A 18 15.21 5.83 5.26
C PRO A 18 15.54 5.95 6.76
N VAL A 19 14.55 5.71 7.60
CA VAL A 19 14.77 5.56 9.06
C VAL A 19 15.06 4.07 9.33
N PRO A 20 16.13 3.74 10.08
CA PRO A 20 16.42 2.36 10.45
C PRO A 20 15.22 1.71 11.16
N LEU A 21 14.93 0.48 10.77
CA LEU A 21 13.93 -0.33 11.46
C LEU A 21 14.58 -1.06 12.64
N GLU A 22 13.76 -1.42 13.61
CA GLU A 22 14.14 -2.40 14.63
C GLU A 22 14.61 -3.70 13.97
N GLU A 23 15.57 -4.37 14.59
CA GLU A 23 16.12 -5.62 14.08
C GLU A 23 15.03 -6.67 13.89
N GLY A 24 15.02 -7.33 12.74
CA GLY A 24 14.03 -8.35 12.38
C GLY A 24 12.67 -7.81 11.90
N ARG A 25 12.44 -6.50 11.90
CA ARG A 25 11.15 -5.93 11.45
C ARG A 25 11.02 -5.84 9.93
N ASP A 26 9.93 -6.38 9.39
CA ASP A 26 9.56 -6.25 7.96
C ASP A 26 8.76 -4.97 7.70
N GLY A 27 9.46 -3.83 7.60
CA GLY A 27 8.81 -2.54 7.35
C GLY A 27 8.13 -2.44 5.98
N LEU A 28 8.63 -3.14 4.95
CA LEU A 28 7.97 -3.17 3.65
C LEU A 28 6.65 -3.94 3.70
N GLY A 29 6.62 -5.06 4.43
CA GLY A 29 5.39 -5.82 4.65
C GLY A 29 4.38 -5.06 5.51
N ASP A 30 4.84 -4.38 6.57
CA ASP A 30 3.99 -3.53 7.40
C ASP A 30 3.38 -2.38 6.59
N MET A 31 4.18 -1.73 5.74
CA MET A 31 3.70 -0.67 4.84
C MET A 31 2.68 -1.20 3.84
N ALA A 32 2.96 -2.37 3.24
CA ALA A 32 2.04 -3.01 2.29
C ALA A 32 0.68 -3.31 2.93
N LYS A 33 0.69 -3.90 4.14
CA LYS A 33 -0.53 -4.19 4.93
C LYS A 33 -1.31 -2.91 5.22
N THR A 34 -0.62 -1.88 5.70
CA THR A 34 -1.23 -0.60 6.06
C THR A 34 -1.95 0.02 4.88
N ILE A 35 -1.29 0.09 3.72
CA ILE A 35 -1.89 0.59 2.47
C ILE A 35 -3.15 -0.21 2.13
N ILE A 36 -3.07 -1.54 2.11
CA ILE A 36 -4.23 -2.38 1.75
C ILE A 36 -5.41 -2.13 2.71
N GLN A 37 -5.15 -2.10 4.02
CA GLN A 37 -6.17 -1.90 5.04
C GLN A 37 -6.83 -0.53 4.95
N GLU A 38 -6.07 0.54 4.68
CA GLU A 38 -6.60 1.89 4.48
C GLU A 38 -7.55 1.93 3.28
N TYR A 39 -7.12 1.41 2.13
CA TYR A 39 -7.92 1.43 0.91
C TYR A 39 -9.17 0.55 1.01
N LEU A 40 -9.10 -0.61 1.66
CA LEU A 40 -10.28 -1.41 1.98
C LEU A 40 -11.26 -0.63 2.87
N THR A 41 -10.74 0.11 3.86
CA THR A 41 -11.57 0.89 4.80
C THR A 41 -12.32 2.02 4.10
N ILE A 42 -11.73 2.65 3.09
CA ILE A 42 -12.40 3.68 2.27
C ILE A 42 -13.18 3.10 1.07
N GLY A 43 -13.42 1.78 1.05
CA GLY A 43 -14.35 1.13 0.11
C GLY A 43 -13.77 0.76 -1.24
N TRP A 44 -12.44 0.71 -1.40
CA TRP A 44 -11.84 0.20 -2.63
C TRP A 44 -11.93 -1.32 -2.71
N SER A 45 -12.09 -1.85 -3.93
CA SER A 45 -12.04 -3.29 -4.19
C SER A 45 -10.60 -3.82 -4.22
N ASP A 46 -10.44 -5.12 -3.93
CA ASP A 46 -9.19 -5.86 -4.08
C ASP A 46 -8.52 -5.63 -5.44
N LYS A 47 -9.30 -5.63 -6.53
CA LYS A 47 -8.85 -5.38 -7.91
C LYS A 47 -8.33 -3.95 -8.06
N ALA A 48 -9.01 -2.96 -7.52
CA ALA A 48 -8.57 -1.57 -7.60
C ALA A 48 -7.26 -1.36 -6.83
N ILE A 49 -7.16 -1.94 -5.63
CA ILE A 49 -5.95 -1.93 -4.80
C ILE A 49 -4.80 -2.61 -5.54
N TYR A 50 -5.01 -3.81 -6.08
CA TYR A 50 -3.98 -4.52 -6.84
C TYR A 50 -3.51 -3.71 -8.08
N GLN A 51 -4.42 -3.05 -8.81
CA GLN A 51 -4.04 -2.19 -9.93
C GLN A 51 -3.24 -0.95 -9.51
N MET A 52 -3.43 -0.43 -8.29
CA MET A 52 -2.61 0.65 -7.74
C MET A 52 -1.16 0.19 -7.56
N PHE A 53 -0.94 -1.00 -7.00
CA PHE A 53 0.40 -1.58 -6.81
C PHE A 53 1.17 -1.77 -8.13
N LYS A 54 0.49 -1.91 -9.28
CA LYS A 54 1.15 -2.09 -10.58
C LYS A 54 1.53 -0.79 -11.30
N LYS A 55 1.09 0.37 -10.80
CA LYS A 55 1.18 1.64 -11.52
C LYS A 55 2.35 2.48 -11.00
N PRO A 56 3.35 2.83 -11.82
CA PRO A 56 4.54 3.59 -11.39
C PRO A 56 4.26 4.92 -10.71
N LYS A 57 3.13 5.57 -11.04
CA LYS A 57 2.70 6.82 -10.40
C LYS A 57 2.40 6.70 -8.90
N TYR A 58 2.22 5.48 -8.38
CA TYR A 58 2.10 5.22 -6.95
C TYR A 58 3.43 4.67 -6.42
N ALA A 59 4.40 5.56 -6.18
CA ALA A 59 5.78 5.19 -5.91
C ALA A 59 5.94 4.15 -4.78
N GLY A 60 5.23 4.32 -3.65
CA GLY A 60 5.26 3.37 -2.52
C GLY A 60 4.74 1.97 -2.88
N PRO A 61 3.45 1.82 -3.23
CA PRO A 61 2.87 0.54 -3.66
C PRO A 61 3.66 -0.12 -4.81
N TYR A 62 4.06 0.67 -5.81
CA TYR A 62 4.82 0.17 -6.95
C TYR A 62 6.20 -0.35 -6.57
N SER A 63 6.90 0.34 -5.66
CA SER A 63 8.18 -0.12 -5.13
C SER A 63 8.03 -1.47 -4.43
N ILE A 64 7.00 -1.63 -3.59
CA ILE A 64 6.70 -2.92 -2.92
C ILE A 64 6.42 -4.01 -3.96
N TYR A 65 5.60 -3.73 -4.97
CA TYR A 65 5.30 -4.69 -6.05
C TYR A 65 6.57 -5.13 -6.79
N ARG A 66 7.48 -4.19 -7.08
CA ARG A 66 8.75 -4.49 -7.77
C ARG A 66 9.71 -5.31 -6.91
N GLN A 67 9.75 -5.07 -5.60
CA GLN A 67 10.66 -5.75 -4.68
C GLN A 67 10.16 -7.12 -4.22
N ARG A 68 8.85 -7.27 -3.99
CA ARG A 68 8.23 -8.48 -3.43
C ARG A 68 7.56 -9.37 -4.47
N GLY A 69 7.23 -8.82 -5.63
CA GLY A 69 6.61 -9.53 -6.73
C GLY A 69 5.08 -9.63 -6.65
N GLU A 70 4.49 -10.04 -7.76
CA GLU A 70 3.04 -10.07 -7.97
C GLU A 70 2.31 -11.03 -7.02
N GLN A 71 2.83 -12.25 -6.87
CA GLN A 71 2.21 -13.30 -6.05
C GLN A 71 2.14 -12.88 -4.58
N TYR A 72 3.19 -12.22 -4.07
CA TYR A 72 3.19 -11.69 -2.71
C TYR A 72 2.06 -10.68 -2.51
N VAL A 73 1.94 -9.70 -3.42
CA VAL A 73 0.94 -8.62 -3.32
C VAL A 73 -0.48 -9.20 -3.41
N GLN A 74 -0.74 -10.10 -4.35
CA GLN A 74 -2.05 -10.72 -4.51
C GLN A 74 -2.46 -11.53 -3.27
N ARG A 75 -1.53 -12.32 -2.72
CA ARG A 75 -1.78 -13.08 -1.49
C ARG A 75 -2.10 -12.15 -0.32
N LEU A 76 -1.27 -11.11 -0.12
CA LEU A 76 -1.46 -10.17 0.98
C LEU A 76 -2.80 -9.42 0.88
N ILE A 77 -3.21 -9.01 -0.32
CA ILE A 77 -4.51 -8.36 -0.53
C ILE A 77 -5.65 -9.29 -0.11
N ARG A 78 -5.62 -10.56 -0.51
CA ARG A 78 -6.65 -11.54 -0.12
C ARG A 78 -6.71 -11.74 1.40
N GLU A 79 -5.54 -11.91 2.03
CA GLU A 79 -5.45 -12.09 3.49
C GLU A 79 -6.05 -10.91 4.27
N GLU A 80 -5.75 -9.67 3.85
CA GLU A 80 -6.27 -8.48 4.52
C GLU A 80 -7.75 -8.23 4.20
N GLU A 81 -8.21 -8.59 2.99
CA GLU A 81 -9.62 -8.50 2.62
C GLU A 81 -10.49 -9.47 3.43
N ASP A 82 -10.01 -10.71 3.67
CA ASP A 82 -10.70 -11.67 4.52
C ASP A 82 -10.84 -11.18 5.97
N LYS A 83 -9.75 -10.61 6.53
CA LYS A 83 -9.78 -9.97 7.85
C LYS A 83 -10.75 -8.80 7.90
N TYR A 84 -10.74 -7.95 6.87
CA TYR A 84 -11.63 -6.81 6.75
C TYR A 84 -13.10 -7.25 6.74
N ARG A 85 -13.47 -8.21 5.88
CA ARG A 85 -14.83 -8.76 5.80
C ARG A 85 -15.29 -9.36 7.13
N PHE A 86 -14.41 -10.11 7.79
CA PHE A 86 -14.71 -10.68 9.09
C PHE A 86 -15.01 -9.59 10.14
N ARG A 87 -14.17 -8.54 10.19
CA ARG A 87 -14.35 -7.39 11.08
C ARG A 87 -15.67 -6.66 10.81
N VAL A 88 -15.95 -6.30 9.56
CA VAL A 88 -17.19 -5.60 9.17
C VAL A 88 -18.42 -6.42 9.54
N ARG A 89 -18.43 -7.71 9.24
CA ARG A 89 -19.56 -8.60 9.60
C ARG A 89 -19.82 -8.63 11.11
N ASN A 90 -18.76 -8.63 11.92
CA ASN A 90 -18.89 -8.66 13.37
C ASN A 90 -19.33 -7.31 13.97
N LEU A 91 -18.98 -6.20 13.32
CA LEU A 91 -19.49 -4.87 13.70
C LEU A 91 -20.99 -4.80 13.46
N VAL A 92 -21.45 -5.17 12.26
CA VAL A 92 -22.89 -5.16 11.91
C VAL A 92 -23.71 -6.07 12.85
N ARG A 93 -23.18 -7.23 13.24
CA ARG A 93 -23.85 -8.15 14.18
C ARG A 93 -23.96 -7.63 15.62
N LYS A 94 -23.12 -6.68 16.03
CA LYS A 94 -23.18 -6.08 17.37
C LYS A 94 -24.16 -4.91 17.44
N GLU A 95 -24.58 -4.38 16.30
CA GLU A 95 -25.48 -3.23 16.19
C GLU A 95 -26.96 -3.62 15.98
N ILE A 96 -27.25 -4.92 15.86
CA ILE A 96 -28.61 -5.52 15.74
C ILE A 96 -28.90 -6.31 17.02
#